data_AF-A0A5N7XGM7-F1
#
_entry.id   AF-A0A5N7XGM7-F1
#
_cell.length_a   1.000
_cell.length_b   1.000
_cell.length_c   1.000
_cell.angle_alpha   90.00
_cell.angle_beta   90.00
_cell.angle_gamma   90.00
#
_symmetry.space_group_name_H-M   'P 1'
#
loop_
_entity.id
_entity.type
_entity.pdbx_description
1 polymer ?
#
loop_
_entity_poly.entity_id
_entity_poly.type
_entity_poly.pdbx_seq_one_letter_code
_entity_poly.pdbx_strand_id
1 'polypeptide(L)'
;MATTSQTRLSGLLRLIPTTAEGRDPSVATKSIYGFWATRDLPAAEFAHLSDALRKVTELPDVKQRLETLGVLPTRESPTTFAQNIEEELKQTRAVLTRAEVQPE
;
A
#
# COMPACT_ATOMS: atom_id res chain seq x y z
N MET A 1 -13.59 17.61 -3.41
CA MET A 1 -13.09 16.22 -3.57
C MET A 1 -11.63 16.22 -3.12
N ALA A 2 -11.24 15.27 -2.27
CA ALA A 2 -9.87 15.13 -1.77
C ALA A 2 -9.52 13.64 -1.67
N THR A 3 -8.25 13.29 -1.88
CA THR A 3 -7.77 11.91 -1.72
C THR A 3 -7.39 11.65 -0.27
N THR A 4 -7.58 10.42 0.23
CA THR A 4 -7.18 10.02 1.60
C THR A 4 -5.70 9.65 1.72
N SER A 5 -4.90 9.80 0.67
CA SER A 5 -3.46 9.57 0.70
C SER A 5 -2.75 10.63 1.56
N GLN A 6 -1.65 10.26 2.23
CA GLN A 6 -0.89 11.19 3.07
C GLN A 6 -0.24 12.33 2.26
N THR A 7 0.17 12.03 1.02
CA THR A 7 0.81 12.94 0.09
C THR A 7 0.10 12.90 -1.27
N ARG A 8 0.23 13.98 -2.05
CA ARG A 8 -0.36 14.04 -3.39
C ARG A 8 0.18 12.96 -4.29
N LEU A 9 -0.71 12.32 -5.04
CA LEU A 9 -0.37 11.33 -6.04
C LEU A 9 0.19 11.99 -7.32
N SER A 10 0.99 11.24 -8.07
CA SER A 10 1.58 11.69 -9.34
C SER A 10 0.56 11.66 -10.49
N GLY A 11 0.99 12.12 -11.67
CA GLY A 11 0.19 12.06 -12.89
C GLY A 11 -1.08 12.92 -12.83
N LEU A 12 -2.19 12.35 -13.31
CA LEU A 12 -3.49 13.02 -13.42
C LEU A 12 -4.09 13.46 -12.08
N LEU A 13 -3.63 12.85 -10.97
CA LEU A 13 -4.15 13.10 -9.63
C LEU A 13 -3.40 14.21 -8.88
N ARG A 14 -2.31 14.77 -9.44
CA ARG A 14 -1.44 15.76 -8.77
C ARG A 14 -2.17 17.04 -8.34
N LEU A 15 -3.19 17.44 -9.09
CA LEU A 15 -3.96 18.65 -8.80
C LEU A 15 -4.99 18.44 -7.69
N ILE A 16 -5.32 17.19 -7.35
CA ILE A 16 -6.30 16.87 -6.32
C ILE A 16 -5.62 16.99 -4.94
N PRO A 17 -6.15 17.79 -4.01
CA PRO A 17 -5.59 17.91 -2.67
C PRO A 17 -5.82 16.64 -1.85
N THR A 18 -5.02 16.46 -0.80
CA THR A 18 -5.23 15.37 0.17
C THR A 18 -6.08 15.81 1.35
N THR A 19 -6.67 14.86 2.07
CA THR A 19 -7.33 15.11 3.36
C THR A 19 -6.35 15.66 4.40
N ALA A 20 -5.08 15.25 4.34
CA ALA A 20 -4.00 15.74 5.20
C ALA A 20 -3.64 17.22 4.94
N GLU A 21 -3.81 17.72 3.72
CA GLU A 21 -3.69 19.15 3.38
C GLU A 21 -4.93 19.97 3.79
N GLY A 22 -6.04 19.28 4.07
CA GLY A 22 -7.32 19.87 4.44
C GLY A 22 -7.56 19.95 5.95
N ARG A 23 -8.84 20.05 6.35
CA ARG A 23 -9.27 20.22 7.75
C ARG A 23 -9.46 18.91 8.52
N ASP A 24 -9.22 17.76 7.89
CA ASP A 24 -9.39 16.45 8.53
C ASP A 24 -8.20 15.50 8.23
N PRO A 25 -7.04 15.76 8.85
CA PRO A 25 -5.85 14.92 8.70
C PRO A 25 -6.02 13.55 9.38
N SER A 26 -7.11 13.30 10.12
CA SER A 26 -7.37 12.01 10.76
C SER A 26 -7.83 10.94 9.79
N VAL A 27 -8.29 11.34 8.59
CA VAL A 27 -8.76 10.46 7.51
C VAL A 27 -7.64 10.27 6.47
N ALA A 28 -6.49 9.80 6.92
CA ALA A 28 -5.43 9.32 6.06
C ALA A 28 -5.47 7.79 6.03
N THR A 29 -5.89 7.21 4.92
CA THR A 29 -6.00 5.75 4.75
C THR A 29 -5.32 5.36 3.46
N LYS A 30 -4.45 4.35 3.55
CA LYS A 30 -3.74 3.74 2.43
C LYS A 30 -4.23 2.32 2.29
N SER A 31 -4.60 1.92 1.08
CA SER A 31 -4.75 0.50 0.74
C SER A 31 -3.40 -0.03 0.28
N ILE A 32 -2.92 -1.09 0.93
CA ILE A 32 -1.70 -1.78 0.53
C ILE A 32 -2.05 -3.00 -0.32
N TYR A 33 -1.34 -3.17 -1.42
CA TYR A 33 -1.41 -4.35 -2.27
C TYR A 33 -0.05 -5.04 -2.24
N GLY A 34 -0.04 -6.37 -2.19
CA GLY A 34 1.20 -7.14 -2.21
C GLY A 34 0.99 -8.58 -2.62
N PHE A 35 2.06 -9.36 -2.45
CA PHE A 35 2.11 -10.78 -2.78
C PHE A 35 2.44 -11.58 -1.53
N TRP A 36 1.82 -12.74 -1.41
CA TRP A 36 2.04 -13.68 -0.32
C TRP A 36 2.56 -15.00 -0.86
N ALA A 37 3.38 -15.66 -0.06
CA ALA A 37 3.88 -17.00 -0.33
C ALA A 37 3.40 -17.96 0.77
N THR A 38 3.38 -19.25 0.45
CA THR A 38 3.13 -20.31 1.44
C THR A 38 4.26 -20.37 2.45
N ARG A 39 3.93 -20.73 3.70
CA ARG A 39 4.90 -20.86 4.80
C ARG A 39 6.06 -21.80 4.47
N ASP A 40 5.80 -22.86 3.72
CA ASP A 40 6.78 -23.91 3.42
C ASP A 40 7.64 -23.63 2.18
N LEU A 41 7.50 -22.44 1.58
CA LEU A 41 8.34 -22.05 0.44
C LEU A 41 9.80 -21.91 0.92
N PRO A 42 10.78 -22.57 0.28
CA PRO A 42 12.15 -22.45 0.74
C PRO A 42 12.69 -21.03 0.49
N ALA A 43 13.63 -20.63 1.35
CA ALA A 43 14.07 -19.24 1.45
C ALA A 43 14.71 -18.70 0.16
N ALA A 44 15.39 -19.56 -0.61
CA ALA A 44 16.04 -19.19 -1.85
C ALA A 44 15.02 -18.82 -2.94
N GLU A 45 13.95 -19.60 -3.07
CA GLU A 45 12.84 -19.40 -4.00
C GLU A 45 12.05 -18.15 -3.62
N PHE A 46 11.80 -17.96 -2.32
CA PHE A 46 11.17 -16.74 -1.82
C PHE A 46 11.98 -15.49 -2.17
N ALA A 47 13.30 -15.53 -1.92
CA ALA A 47 14.19 -14.43 -2.25
C ALA A 47 14.19 -14.15 -3.76
N HIS A 48 14.25 -15.21 -4.58
CA HIS A 48 14.21 -15.08 -6.03
C HIS A 48 12.92 -14.42 -6.53
N LEU A 49 11.76 -14.87 -6.05
CA LEU A 49 10.46 -14.30 -6.40
C LEU A 49 10.33 -12.85 -5.95
N SER A 50 10.72 -12.55 -4.71
CA SER A 50 10.73 -11.19 -4.17
C SER A 50 11.57 -10.26 -5.04
N ASP A 51 12.75 -10.69 -5.46
CA ASP A 51 13.64 -9.87 -6.29
C ASP A 51 13.11 -9.69 -7.71
N ALA A 52 12.50 -10.74 -8.29
CA ALA A 52 11.86 -10.66 -9.59
C ALA A 52 10.68 -9.68 -9.58
N LEU A 53 9.80 -9.77 -8.58
CA LEU A 53 8.66 -8.85 -8.42
C LEU A 53 9.13 -7.41 -8.26
N ARG A 54 10.15 -7.17 -7.44
CA ARG A 54 10.74 -5.83 -7.29
C ARG A 54 11.23 -5.29 -8.63
N LYS A 55 11.96 -6.08 -9.42
CA LYS A 55 12.42 -5.67 -10.76
C LYS A 55 11.27 -5.38 -11.72
N VAL A 56 10.20 -6.19 -11.70
CA VAL A 56 9.02 -5.98 -12.56
C VAL A 56 8.31 -4.68 -12.21
N THR A 57 8.11 -4.37 -10.92
CA THR A 57 7.51 -3.09 -10.50
C THR A 57 8.36 -1.88 -10.87
N GLU A 58 9.62 -2.09 -11.25
CA GLU A 58 10.51 -1.02 -11.70
C GLU A 58 10.45 -0.76 -13.20
N LEU A 59 9.88 -1.67 -13.99
CA LEU A 59 9.74 -1.51 -15.43
C LEU A 59 8.89 -0.26 -15.75
N PRO A 60 9.30 0.57 -16.74
CA PRO A 60 8.63 1.84 -17.02
C PRO A 60 7.14 1.70 -17.36
N ASP A 61 6.78 0.67 -18.14
CA ASP A 61 5.41 0.36 -18.53
C ASP A 61 4.54 -0.06 -17.33
N VAL A 62 5.09 -0.89 -16.44
CA VAL A 62 4.42 -1.31 -15.19
C VAL A 62 4.22 -0.10 -14.27
N LYS A 63 5.26 0.72 -14.07
CA LYS A 63 5.15 1.97 -13.27
C LYS A 63 4.08 2.89 -13.81
N GLN A 64 4.11 3.16 -15.12
CA GLN A 64 3.15 4.04 -15.76
C GLN A 64 1.72 3.50 -15.57
N ARG A 65 1.52 2.19 -15.71
CA ARG A 65 0.21 1.56 -15.49
C ARG A 65 -0.25 1.71 -14.04
N LEU A 66 0.62 1.45 -13.07
CA LEU A 66 0.30 1.61 -11.64
C LEU A 66 -0.05 3.06 -11.30
N GLU A 67 0.73 4.02 -11.79
CA GLU A 67 0.46 5.45 -11.60
C GLU A 67 -0.89 5.87 -12.20
N THR A 68 -1.24 5.34 -13.37
CA THR A 68 -2.55 5.61 -14.00
C THR A 68 -3.72 5.09 -13.15
N LEU A 69 -3.49 4.02 -12.37
CA LEU A 69 -4.46 3.45 -11.42
C LEU A 69 -4.42 4.14 -10.05
N GLY A 70 -3.58 5.15 -9.85
CA GLY A 70 -3.38 5.81 -8.56
C GLY A 70 -2.60 4.98 -7.54
N VAL A 71 -1.89 3.94 -7.99
CA VAL A 71 -1.05 3.08 -7.14
C VAL A 71 0.39 3.59 -7.15
N LEU A 72 0.96 3.75 -5.96
CA LEU A 72 2.37 4.10 -5.79
C LEU A 72 3.20 2.82 -5.62
N PRO A 73 4.06 2.44 -6.58
CA PRO A 73 4.95 1.29 -6.41
C PRO A 73 5.95 1.57 -5.29
N THR A 74 5.98 0.67 -4.29
CA THR A 74 6.94 0.70 -3.19
C THR A 74 8.13 -0.21 -3.48
N ARG A 75 9.31 0.18 -3.01
CA ARG A 75 10.55 -0.63 -3.07
C ARG A 75 10.89 -1.21 -1.70
N GLU A 76 9.89 -1.76 -1.03
CA GLU A 76 10.06 -2.30 0.31
C GLU A 76 10.64 -3.72 0.27
N SER A 77 11.44 -4.05 1.29
CA SER A 77 11.91 -5.42 1.49
C SER A 77 10.74 -6.29 2.00
N PRO A 78 10.80 -7.63 1.84
CA PRO A 78 9.79 -8.52 2.42
C PRO A 78 9.58 -8.32 3.92
N THR A 79 10.66 -8.09 4.68
CA THR A 79 10.58 -7.85 6.13
C THR A 79 9.86 -6.54 6.42
N THR A 80 10.18 -5.47 5.69
CA THR A 80 9.50 -4.17 5.82
C THR A 80 8.04 -4.28 5.44
N PHE A 81 7.72 -5.02 4.38
CA PHE A 81 6.34 -5.26 3.97
C PHE A 81 5.54 -5.99 5.04
N ALA A 82 6.10 -7.05 5.64
CA ALA A 82 5.46 -7.78 6.71
C ALA A 82 5.16 -6.87 7.93
N GLN A 83 6.11 -6.02 8.31
CA GLN A 83 5.93 -5.03 9.38
C GLN A 83 4.82 -4.03 9.06
N ASN A 84 4.80 -3.51 7.83
CA ASN A 84 3.76 -2.56 7.39
C ASN A 84 2.36 -3.17 7.44
N ILE A 85 2.22 -4.44 7.06
CA ILE A 85 0.94 -5.16 7.15
C ILE A 85 0.52 -5.38 8.60
N GLU A 86 1.44 -5.72 9.50
CA GLU A 86 1.13 -5.85 10.93
C GLU A 86 0.65 -4.52 11.54
N GLU A 87 1.29 -3.41 11.16
CA GLU A 87 0.88 -2.07 11.58
C GLU A 87 -0.49 -1.67 11.01
N GLU A 88 -0.75 -1.93 9.74
CA GLU A 88 -2.03 -1.66 9.08
C GLU A 88 -3.16 -2.47 9.71
N LEU A 89 -2.94 -3.75 9.99
CA LEU A 89 -3.91 -4.61 10.69
C LEU A 89 -4.23 -4.08 12.09
N LYS A 90 -3.21 -3.61 12.83
CA LYS A 90 -3.39 -3.03 14.16
C LYS A 90 -4.22 -1.75 14.11
N GLN A 91 -3.93 -0.85 13.16
CA GLN A 91 -4.68 0.40 12.98
C GLN A 91 -6.12 0.12 12.56
N THR A 92 -6.31 -0.75 11.57
CA THR A 92 -7.64 -1.12 11.06
C THR A 92 -8.47 -1.76 12.15
N ARG A 93 -7.91 -2.67 12.96
CA ARG A 93 -8.60 -3.26 14.11
C ARG A 93 -9.01 -2.19 15.12
N ALA A 94 -8.16 -1.22 15.42
CA ALA A 94 -8.50 -0.13 16.34
C ALA A 94 -9.69 0.71 15.83
N VAL A 95 -9.73 0.98 14.51
CA VAL A 95 -10.84 1.69 13.87
C VAL A 95 -12.13 0.86 13.93
N LEU A 96 -12.08 -0.43 13.55
CA LEU A 96 -13.24 -1.33 13.58
C LEU A 96 -13.83 -1.45 14.99
N THR A 97 -12.99 -1.62 16.02
CA THR A 97 -13.43 -1.68 17.41
C THR A 97 -14.11 -0.39 17.85
N ARG A 98 -13.54 0.78 17.51
CA ARG A 98 -14.13 2.08 17.85
C ARG A 98 -15.46 2.35 17.12
N ALA A 99 -15.58 1.85 15.90
CA ALA A 99 -16.76 2.01 15.07
C ALA A 99 -17.83 0.92 15.30
N GLU A 100 -17.59 -0.01 16.23
CA GLU A 100 -18.49 -1.13 16.56
C GLU A 100 -18.91 -1.98 15.35
N VAL A 101 -18.04 -2.08 14.34
CA VAL A 101 -18.28 -2.83 13.11
C VAL A 101 -18.07 -4.33 13.37
N GLN A 102 -19.06 -5.15 13.04
CA GLN A 102 -18.99 -6.61 13.13
C GLN A 102 -19.01 -7.24 11.73
N PRO A 103 -18.27 -8.34 11.51
CA PRO A 103 -18.44 -9.14 10.31
C PRO A 103 -19.86 -9.72 10.26
N GLU A 104 -20.43 -9.74 9.07
CA GLU A 104 -21.77 -10.28 8.76
C GLU A 104 -21.87 -11.82 8.91
#